data_AF-A0A086MQI1-F1
#
_entry.id   AF-A0A086MQI1-F1
#
_cell.length_a   1.000
_cell.length_b   1.000
_cell.length_c   1.000
_cell.angle_alpha   90.00
_cell.angle_beta   90.00
_cell.angle_gamma   90.00
#
_symmetry.space_group_name_H-M   'P 1'
#
loop_
_entity.id
_entity.type
_entity.pdbx_description
1 polymer ?
#
loop_
_entity_poly.entity_id
_entity_poly.type
_entity_poly.pdbx_seq_one_letter_code
_entity_poly.pdbx_strand_id
1 'polypeptide(L)'
;MFFEHLAAVTPTMAGAWLAEHGLVVAAQGRAALRSLLAVAAGNAALLAPALVRAVLGEHAVGTPVGEEDWQARARSRVLRLAAQWACAVPVADRDRDWVLVAECLLKAAAGAEHEAADRMRAAETGARVAAAARPATGSRRPLDGPAANWAAAIRADSARMPQNLAGRLLTGLIAAAYPGGAAAPPHPSMRMIRAVAVSLLVRDVKLTAPAARRSVFHEDLRPVRLARSGSGAGTDGLGGPALARAVLELAAADAAAGVGLDERTAQWHKAAAADGWLADRIWAAHLAAGVPGRCLHDAPHDGAPVTARPETETVRWHELAYGLVPRLLAGPPVPGAGPSRRGGVALLHARDHRRSGGRGRATGRPARFRPAAVLRAGHCP
;
A
#
# COMPACT_ATOMS: atom_id res chain seq x y z
N MET A 1 18.08 28.27 4.41
CA MET A 1 18.06 29.74 4.23
C MET A 1 18.10 30.14 2.76
N PHE A 2 19.24 30.07 2.03
CA PHE A 2 19.29 30.55 0.62
C PHE A 2 18.28 29.83 -0.30
N PHE A 3 18.29 28.48 -0.33
CA PHE A 3 17.36 27.73 -1.19
C PHE A 3 15.89 27.87 -0.79
N GLU A 4 15.60 28.00 0.51
CA GLU A 4 14.23 28.23 1.00
C GLU A 4 13.73 29.61 0.58
N HIS A 5 14.59 30.63 0.65
CA HIS A 5 14.27 31.98 0.19
C HIS A 5 14.08 32.01 -1.34
N LEU A 6 14.99 31.40 -2.10
CA LEU A 6 14.89 31.32 -3.55
C LEU A 6 13.62 30.58 -4.00
N ALA A 7 13.28 29.47 -3.33
CA ALA A 7 12.05 28.71 -3.57
C ALA A 7 10.78 29.51 -3.24
N ALA A 8 10.82 30.39 -2.24
CA ALA A 8 9.69 31.21 -1.84
C ALA A 8 9.48 32.42 -2.77
N VAL A 9 10.58 33.03 -3.24
CA VAL A 9 10.52 34.29 -4.01
C VAL A 9 10.41 34.03 -5.52
N THR A 10 11.14 33.05 -6.06
CA THR A 10 11.16 32.75 -7.51
C THR A 10 11.22 31.22 -7.76
N PRO A 11 10.13 30.48 -7.50
CA PRO A 11 10.13 29.01 -7.59
C PRO A 11 10.52 28.47 -8.96
N THR A 12 10.14 29.14 -10.05
CA THR A 12 10.52 28.72 -11.41
C THR A 12 12.02 28.84 -11.67
N MET A 13 12.65 29.94 -11.25
CA MET A 13 14.10 30.11 -11.38
C MET A 13 14.86 29.15 -10.47
N ALA A 14 14.36 28.95 -9.25
CA ALA A 14 14.91 27.96 -8.32
C ALA A 14 14.88 26.55 -8.93
N GLY A 15 13.75 26.16 -9.53
CA GLY A 15 13.61 24.87 -10.21
C GLY A 15 14.57 24.72 -11.39
N ALA A 16 14.69 25.73 -12.25
CA ALA A 16 15.62 25.71 -13.38
C ALA A 16 17.09 25.58 -12.91
N TRP A 17 17.48 26.35 -11.91
CA TRP A 17 18.84 26.28 -11.34
C TRP A 17 19.12 24.91 -10.70
N LEU A 18 18.14 24.36 -9.96
CA LEU A 18 18.25 23.04 -9.32
C LEU A 18 18.27 21.91 -10.34
N ALA A 19 17.59 22.03 -11.47
CA ALA A 19 17.67 21.05 -12.54
C ALA A 19 19.09 20.94 -13.12
N GLU A 20 19.81 22.07 -13.20
CA GLU A 20 21.18 22.14 -13.70
C GLU A 20 22.23 21.75 -12.65
N HIS A 21 22.09 22.25 -11.41
CA HIS A 21 23.14 22.17 -10.38
C HIS A 21 22.82 21.17 -9.26
N GLY A 22 21.61 20.60 -9.22
CA GLY A 22 21.13 19.81 -8.10
C GLY A 22 21.98 18.58 -7.79
N LEU A 23 22.53 17.91 -8.81
CA LEU A 23 23.45 16.78 -8.62
C LEU A 23 24.76 17.23 -7.96
N VAL A 24 25.33 18.34 -8.43
CA VAL A 24 26.57 18.90 -7.87
C VAL A 24 26.39 19.31 -6.41
N VAL A 25 25.24 19.90 -6.09
CA VAL A 25 24.87 20.25 -4.70
C VAL A 25 24.66 18.99 -3.85
N ALA A 26 23.95 17.98 -4.36
CA ALA A 26 23.74 16.73 -3.65
C ALA A 26 25.06 15.97 -3.38
N ALA A 27 26.01 16.04 -4.33
CA ALA A 27 27.34 15.46 -4.22
C ALA A 27 28.22 16.10 -3.12
N GLN A 28 27.88 17.32 -2.65
CA GLN A 28 28.54 17.93 -1.49
C GLN A 28 28.24 17.20 -0.17
N GLY A 29 27.34 16.21 -0.21
CA GLY A 29 27.08 15.27 0.88
C GLY A 29 25.67 15.37 1.44
N ARG A 30 25.41 14.52 2.44
CA ARG A 30 24.05 14.26 2.98
C ARG A 30 23.36 15.51 3.52
N ALA A 31 24.09 16.49 4.07
CA ALA A 31 23.51 17.72 4.60
C ALA A 31 22.94 18.61 3.49
N ALA A 32 23.64 18.70 2.36
CA ALA A 32 23.18 19.42 1.18
C ALA A 32 21.96 18.73 0.56
N LEU A 33 22.02 17.41 0.39
CA LEU A 33 20.88 16.60 -0.07
C LEU A 33 19.64 16.80 0.83
N ARG A 34 19.81 16.75 2.15
CA ARG A 34 18.69 16.97 3.09
C ARG A 34 18.07 18.34 2.91
N SER A 35 18.88 19.36 2.66
CA SER A 35 18.39 20.73 2.44
C SER A 35 17.61 20.83 1.13
N LEU A 36 18.12 20.21 0.05
CA LEU A 36 17.41 20.11 -1.23
C LEU A 36 16.06 19.42 -1.09
N LEU A 37 16.02 18.24 -0.45
CA LEU A 37 14.77 17.49 -0.26
C LEU A 37 13.80 18.19 0.69
N ALA A 38 14.29 18.91 1.70
CA ALA A 38 13.43 19.68 2.59
C ALA A 38 12.73 20.83 1.86
N VAL A 39 13.44 21.55 1.00
CA VAL A 39 12.87 22.59 0.14
C VAL A 39 11.85 21.99 -0.83
N ALA A 40 12.19 20.86 -1.46
CA ALA A 40 11.33 20.18 -2.42
C ALA A 40 10.10 19.51 -1.80
N ALA A 41 10.15 19.12 -0.53
CA ALA A 41 8.98 18.62 0.18
C ALA A 41 7.90 19.70 0.37
N GLY A 42 8.29 20.98 0.38
CA GLY A 42 7.36 22.12 0.39
C GLY A 42 6.86 22.53 -1.01
N ASN A 43 7.64 22.25 -2.05
CA ASN A 43 7.26 22.49 -3.45
C ASN A 43 7.89 21.42 -4.36
N ALA A 44 7.10 20.40 -4.70
CA ALA A 44 7.59 19.22 -5.43
C ALA A 44 8.10 19.53 -6.83
N ALA A 45 7.61 20.61 -7.46
CA ALA A 45 8.00 21.04 -8.79
C ALA A 45 9.46 21.54 -8.87
N LEU A 46 10.12 21.77 -7.73
CA LEU A 46 11.50 22.26 -7.68
C LEU A 46 12.55 21.20 -8.01
N LEU A 47 12.23 19.92 -7.86
CA LEU A 47 13.16 18.83 -8.17
C LEU A 47 12.56 17.88 -9.19
N ALA A 48 13.30 17.64 -10.27
CA ALA A 48 12.96 16.62 -11.24
C ALA A 48 13.10 15.20 -10.60
N PRO A 49 12.20 14.26 -10.90
CA PRO A 49 12.31 12.89 -10.41
C PRO A 49 13.63 12.20 -10.75
N ALA A 50 14.20 12.46 -11.92
CA ALA A 50 15.50 11.95 -12.34
C ALA A 50 16.64 12.32 -11.37
N LEU A 51 16.64 13.57 -10.89
CA LEU A 51 17.63 14.07 -9.93
C LEU A 51 17.49 13.35 -8.59
N VAL A 52 16.26 13.21 -8.06
CA VAL A 52 16.01 12.50 -6.82
C VAL A 52 16.41 11.03 -6.94
N ARG A 53 16.13 10.39 -8.07
CA ARG A 53 16.53 9.01 -8.35
C ARG A 53 18.04 8.82 -8.33
N ALA A 54 18.77 9.67 -9.05
CA ALA A 54 20.23 9.60 -9.10
C ALA A 54 20.82 9.66 -7.69
N VAL A 55 20.36 10.62 -6.88
CA VAL A 55 20.88 10.79 -5.52
C VAL A 55 20.45 9.64 -4.59
N LEU A 56 19.21 9.16 -4.68
CA LEU A 56 18.78 7.99 -3.90
C LEU A 56 19.56 6.73 -4.30
N GLY A 57 19.91 6.56 -5.57
CA GLY A 57 20.75 5.47 -6.05
C GLY A 57 22.09 5.41 -5.35
N GLU A 58 22.80 6.53 -5.27
CA GLU A 58 24.09 6.65 -4.57
C GLU A 58 23.98 6.34 -3.06
N HIS A 59 22.84 6.65 -2.44
CA HIS A 59 22.60 6.44 -1.02
C HIS A 59 21.95 5.08 -0.68
N ALA A 60 21.46 4.36 -1.69
CA ALA A 60 20.86 3.04 -1.54
C ALA A 60 21.88 1.90 -1.65
N VAL A 61 23.04 2.15 -2.28
CA VAL A 61 24.12 1.16 -2.41
C VAL A 61 24.94 1.07 -1.13
N GLY A 62 24.66 0.01 -0.35
CA GLY A 62 25.54 -0.48 0.71
C GLY A 62 25.36 0.21 2.06
N THR A 63 25.00 -0.59 3.06
CA THR A 63 25.18 -0.25 4.47
C THR A 63 26.40 -1.04 4.93
N PRO A 64 27.54 -0.42 5.29
CA PRO A 64 28.57 -1.16 5.99
C PRO A 64 27.98 -1.66 7.32
N VAL A 65 28.18 -2.94 7.62
CA VAL A 65 27.85 -3.51 8.92
C VAL A 65 28.66 -2.75 9.97
N GLY A 66 27.98 -2.12 10.93
CA GLY A 66 28.61 -1.25 11.94
C GLY A 66 28.38 0.25 11.75
N GLU A 67 27.43 0.67 10.90
CA GLU A 67 27.05 2.08 10.73
C GLU A 67 26.71 2.74 12.09
N GLU A 68 27.41 3.84 12.41
CA GLU A 68 27.20 4.57 13.66
C GLU A 68 25.76 5.13 13.75
N ASP A 69 25.20 5.16 14.97
CA ASP A 69 23.79 5.51 15.25
C ASP A 69 23.31 6.82 14.61
N TRP A 70 24.19 7.81 14.45
CA TRP A 70 23.83 9.10 13.84
C TRP A 70 23.66 9.01 12.32
N GLN A 71 24.37 8.09 11.65
CA GLN A 71 24.32 7.90 10.20
C GLN A 71 23.00 7.22 9.79
N ALA A 72 22.56 6.20 10.53
CA ALA A 72 21.27 5.55 10.35
C ALA A 72 20.09 6.55 10.50
N ARG A 73 20.15 7.43 11.51
CA ARG A 73 19.16 8.51 11.70
C ARG A 73 19.18 9.52 10.56
N ALA A 74 20.37 9.90 10.08
CA ALA A 74 20.50 10.81 8.96
C ALA A 74 19.91 10.21 7.67
N ARG A 75 20.15 8.92 7.41
CA ARG A 75 19.59 8.17 6.28
C ARG A 75 18.07 8.08 6.35
N SER A 76 17.52 7.70 7.50
CA SER A 76 16.06 7.68 7.73
C SER A 76 15.42 9.05 7.46
N ARG A 77 16.08 10.14 7.86
CA ARG A 77 15.60 11.50 7.56
C ARG A 77 15.62 11.82 6.07
N VAL A 78 16.65 11.42 5.33
CA VAL A 78 16.70 11.57 3.86
C VAL A 78 15.55 10.81 3.20
N LEU A 79 15.34 9.53 3.55
CA LEU A 79 14.26 8.71 2.99
C LEU A 79 12.88 9.30 3.26
N ARG A 80 12.65 9.81 4.48
CA ARG A 80 11.40 10.49 4.83
C ARG A 80 11.16 11.75 4.01
N LEU A 81 12.17 12.60 3.83
CA LEU A 81 12.05 13.81 3.03
C LEU A 81 11.81 13.48 1.55
N ALA A 82 12.51 12.49 1.01
CA ALA A 82 12.29 11.99 -0.34
C ALA A 82 10.88 11.41 -0.52
N ALA A 83 10.36 10.67 0.47
CA ALA A 83 8.98 10.19 0.45
C ALA A 83 7.94 11.31 0.53
N GLN A 84 8.19 12.35 1.33
CA GLN A 84 7.34 13.54 1.38
C GLN A 84 7.31 14.25 0.03
N TRP A 85 8.47 14.48 -0.60
CA TRP A 85 8.57 15.01 -1.95
C TRP A 85 7.79 14.14 -2.95
N ALA A 86 8.04 12.82 -2.98
CA ALA A 86 7.38 11.92 -3.93
C ALA A 86 5.86 11.89 -3.75
N CYS A 87 5.37 12.00 -2.50
CA CYS A 87 3.95 12.11 -2.19
C CYS A 87 3.33 13.47 -2.58
N ALA A 88 4.15 14.52 -2.75
CA ALA A 88 3.72 15.85 -3.13
C ALA A 88 3.72 16.07 -4.67
N VAL A 89 4.42 15.22 -5.44
CA VAL A 89 4.37 15.25 -6.91
C VAL A 89 2.93 15.00 -7.40
N PRO A 90 2.33 15.91 -8.19
CA PRO A 90 1.00 15.75 -8.77
C PRO A 90 0.90 14.49 -9.62
N VAL A 91 -0.27 13.83 -9.64
CA VAL A 91 -0.44 12.56 -10.35
C VAL A 91 -0.11 12.67 -11.85
N ALA A 92 -0.44 13.80 -12.47
CA ALA A 92 -0.16 14.06 -13.88
C ALA A 92 1.34 14.15 -14.22
N ASP A 93 2.17 14.50 -13.23
CA ASP A 93 3.62 14.71 -13.39
C ASP A 93 4.44 13.47 -12.99
N ARG A 94 3.78 12.37 -12.63
CA ARG A 94 4.44 11.12 -12.18
C ARG A 94 4.90 10.30 -13.37
N ASP A 95 6.08 10.61 -13.86
CA ASP A 95 6.72 9.91 -14.95
C ASP A 95 7.35 8.55 -14.54
N ARG A 96 8.13 7.97 -15.45
CA ARG A 96 8.91 6.76 -15.23
C ARG A 96 9.87 6.90 -14.04
N ASP A 97 10.56 8.02 -13.92
CA ASP A 97 11.57 8.21 -12.87
C ASP A 97 10.91 8.33 -11.49
N TRP A 98 9.73 8.94 -11.41
CA TRP A 98 8.93 8.96 -10.18
C TRP A 98 8.57 7.54 -9.71
N VAL A 99 8.15 6.65 -10.61
CA VAL A 99 7.84 5.26 -10.26
C VAL A 99 9.06 4.53 -9.71
N LEU A 100 10.25 4.75 -10.27
CA LEU A 100 11.49 4.16 -9.79
C LEU A 100 11.90 4.73 -8.41
N VAL A 101 11.68 6.02 -8.16
CA VAL A 101 11.87 6.61 -6.83
C VAL A 101 10.91 5.98 -5.82
N ALA A 102 9.62 5.87 -6.16
CA ALA A 102 8.62 5.24 -5.30
C ALA A 102 8.99 3.78 -4.98
N GLU A 103 9.43 3.00 -5.98
CA GLU A 103 9.93 1.64 -5.79
C GLU A 103 11.10 1.60 -4.81
N CYS A 104 12.11 2.47 -5.00
CA CYS A 104 13.29 2.53 -4.13
C CYS A 104 12.91 2.81 -2.67
N LEU A 105 12.05 3.81 -2.45
CA LEU A 105 11.57 4.21 -1.12
C LEU A 105 10.75 3.11 -0.46
N LEU A 106 9.85 2.44 -1.20
CA LEU A 106 9.05 1.35 -0.69
C LEU A 106 9.89 0.10 -0.36
N LYS A 107 10.91 -0.22 -1.17
CA LYS A 107 11.88 -1.30 -0.86
C LYS A 107 12.66 -1.00 0.41
N ALA A 108 13.13 0.24 0.58
CA ALA A 108 13.87 0.66 1.77
C ALA A 108 12.98 0.60 3.02
N ALA A 109 11.72 1.05 2.91
CA ALA A 109 10.78 1.02 4.02
C ALA A 109 10.40 -0.41 4.44
N ALA A 110 10.12 -1.30 3.48
CA ALA A 110 9.88 -2.71 3.78
C ALA A 110 11.10 -3.36 4.44
N GLY A 111 12.31 -3.12 3.91
CA GLY A 111 13.54 -3.62 4.53
C GLY A 111 13.73 -3.18 5.98
N ALA A 112 13.53 -1.89 6.27
CA ALA A 112 13.64 -1.35 7.62
C ALA A 112 12.55 -1.89 8.56
N GLU A 113 11.33 -2.15 8.06
CA GLU A 113 10.26 -2.76 8.86
C GLU A 113 10.61 -4.20 9.28
N HIS A 114 11.09 -5.02 8.34
CA HIS A 114 11.51 -6.39 8.65
C HIS A 114 12.70 -6.43 9.59
N GLU A 115 13.69 -5.55 9.40
CA GLU A 115 14.83 -5.44 10.31
C GLU A 115 14.41 -5.05 11.73
N ALA A 116 13.48 -4.09 11.87
CA ALA A 116 12.93 -3.70 13.16
C ALA A 116 12.15 -4.85 13.81
N ALA A 117 11.35 -5.59 13.03
CA ALA A 117 10.61 -6.75 13.52
C ALA A 117 11.54 -7.90 13.97
N ASP A 118 12.61 -8.17 13.23
CA ASP A 118 13.62 -9.17 13.60
C ASP A 118 14.33 -8.79 14.91
N ARG A 119 14.73 -7.52 15.05
CA ARG A 119 15.35 -7.01 16.29
C ARG A 119 14.39 -7.04 17.47
N MET A 120 13.11 -6.73 17.25
CA MET A 120 12.08 -6.84 18.29
C MET A 120 11.91 -8.28 18.76
N ARG A 121 11.80 -9.24 17.83
CA ARG A 121 11.74 -10.67 18.14
C ARG A 121 12.98 -11.16 18.87
N ALA A 122 14.17 -10.70 18.48
CA ALA A 122 15.41 -11.03 19.17
C ALA A 122 15.45 -10.46 20.60
N ALA A 123 14.98 -9.22 20.79
CA ALA A 123 14.87 -8.59 22.11
C ALA A 123 13.89 -9.33 23.03
N GLU A 124 12.71 -9.68 22.51
CA GLU A 124 11.71 -10.47 23.24
C GLU A 124 12.23 -11.85 23.62
N THR A 125 12.90 -12.53 22.69
CA THR A 125 13.50 -13.86 22.94
C THR A 125 14.59 -13.75 24.00
N GLY A 126 15.47 -12.77 23.89
CA GLY A 126 16.51 -12.50 24.90
C GLY A 126 15.92 -12.19 26.27
N ALA A 127 14.82 -11.42 26.34
CA ALA A 127 14.12 -11.13 27.58
C ALA A 127 13.48 -12.37 28.21
N ARG A 128 12.88 -13.27 27.40
CA ARG A 128 12.31 -14.54 27.87
C ARG A 128 13.39 -15.48 28.41
N VAL A 129 14.51 -15.62 27.70
CA VAL A 129 15.66 -16.43 28.15
C VAL A 129 16.23 -15.87 29.44
N ALA A 130 16.42 -14.55 29.53
CA ALA A 130 16.85 -13.86 30.74
C ALA A 130 15.90 -14.07 31.93
N ALA A 131 14.59 -14.05 31.70
CA ALA A 131 13.59 -14.30 32.74
C ALA A 131 13.62 -15.75 33.23
N ALA A 132 13.78 -16.73 32.33
CA ALA A 132 13.87 -18.14 32.67
C ALA A 132 15.17 -18.51 33.40
N ALA A 133 16.26 -17.79 33.13
CA ALA A 133 17.56 -18.00 33.76
C ALA A 133 17.73 -17.37 35.15
N ARG A 134 16.71 -16.65 35.68
CA ARG A 134 16.78 -16.05 37.02
C ARG A 134 16.70 -17.14 38.10
N PRO A 135 17.74 -17.36 38.91
CA PRO A 135 17.66 -18.28 40.04
C PRO A 135 16.68 -17.73 41.10
N ALA A 136 15.98 -18.62 41.81
CA ALA A 136 15.08 -18.27 42.92
C ALA A 136 15.81 -17.57 44.09
N THR A 137 17.14 -17.62 44.11
CA THR A 137 18.00 -17.11 45.18
C THR A 137 18.61 -15.76 44.82
N GLY A 138 17.93 -14.68 45.21
CA GLY A 138 18.46 -13.40 45.73
C GLY A 138 19.52 -12.56 44.99
N SER A 139 20.25 -13.09 44.02
CA SER A 139 21.36 -12.39 43.37
C SER A 139 20.89 -11.66 42.11
N ARG A 140 20.62 -10.36 42.26
CA ARG A 140 20.38 -9.42 41.16
C ARG A 140 21.69 -9.13 40.43
N ARG A 141 22.11 -10.01 39.52
CA ARG A 141 23.08 -9.60 38.49
C ARG A 141 22.33 -8.78 37.43
N PRO A 142 22.79 -7.56 37.07
CA PRO A 142 22.21 -6.82 35.96
C PRO A 142 22.48 -7.60 34.68
N LEU A 143 21.42 -8.04 34.00
CA LEU A 143 21.52 -8.55 32.65
C LEU A 143 21.53 -7.32 31.75
N ASP A 144 22.70 -6.90 31.30
CA ASP A 144 22.85 -5.77 30.36
C ASP A 144 22.36 -6.13 28.94
N GLY A 145 22.25 -7.43 28.63
CA GLY A 145 21.85 -7.95 27.32
C GLY A 145 20.42 -7.59 26.87
N PRO A 146 19.37 -7.82 27.69
CA PRO A 146 18.00 -7.45 27.35
C PRO A 146 17.81 -5.95 27.09
N ALA A 147 18.42 -5.08 27.91
CA ALA A 147 18.29 -3.63 27.75
C ALA A 147 18.96 -3.13 26.47
N ALA A 148 20.13 -3.66 26.11
CA ALA A 148 20.82 -3.35 24.86
C ALA A 148 20.00 -3.78 23.63
N ASN A 149 19.37 -4.96 23.68
CA ASN A 149 18.51 -5.46 22.61
C ASN A 149 17.25 -4.60 22.43
N TRP A 150 16.60 -4.20 23.53
CA TRP A 150 15.46 -3.29 23.48
C TRP A 150 15.82 -1.92 22.92
N ALA A 151 16.96 -1.36 23.33
CA ALA A 151 17.45 -0.10 22.79
C ALA A 151 17.73 -0.20 21.28
N ALA A 152 18.31 -1.32 20.82
CA ALA A 152 18.53 -1.58 19.39
C ALA A 152 17.22 -1.73 18.60
N ALA A 153 16.19 -2.35 19.20
CA ALA A 153 14.86 -2.48 18.61
C ALA A 153 14.16 -1.12 18.47
N ILE A 154 14.16 -0.30 19.53
CA ILE A 154 13.58 1.07 19.49
C ILE A 154 14.33 1.95 18.46
N ARG A 155 15.65 1.80 18.36
CA ARG A 155 16.45 2.53 17.35
C ARG A 155 16.06 2.13 15.93
N ALA A 156 15.93 0.83 15.66
CA ALA A 156 15.49 0.35 14.36
C ALA A 156 14.07 0.81 14.03
N ASP A 157 13.17 0.81 15.01
CA ASP A 157 11.81 1.29 14.83
C ASP A 157 11.77 2.79 14.49
N SER A 158 12.57 3.59 15.20
CA SER A 158 12.70 5.04 14.96
C SER A 158 13.33 5.38 13.60
N ALA A 159 14.09 4.45 13.00
CA ALA A 159 14.71 4.62 11.70
C ALA A 159 13.72 4.33 10.54
N ARG A 160 12.56 3.73 10.81
CA ARG A 160 11.57 3.42 9.78
C ARG A 160 10.98 4.67 9.16
N MET A 161 10.63 4.53 7.88
CA MET A 161 9.76 5.50 7.23
C MET A 161 8.38 5.48 7.91
N PRO A 162 7.78 6.65 8.21
CA PRO A 162 6.43 6.70 8.75
C PRO A 162 5.42 5.93 7.86
N GLN A 163 4.60 5.07 8.47
CA GLN A 163 3.66 4.19 7.75
C GLN A 163 2.68 4.99 6.89
N ASN A 164 2.23 6.16 7.35
CA ASN A 164 1.36 7.03 6.58
C ASN A 164 1.99 7.53 5.28
N LEU A 165 3.31 7.79 5.25
CA LEU A 165 4.00 8.15 4.01
C LEU A 165 4.10 6.95 3.07
N ALA A 166 4.41 5.79 3.62
CA ALA A 166 4.54 4.57 2.85
C ALA A 166 3.21 4.10 2.24
N GLY A 167 2.11 4.17 2.99
CA GLY A 167 0.75 3.94 2.48
C GLY A 167 0.33 4.96 1.41
N ARG A 168 0.72 6.24 1.58
CA ARG A 168 0.52 7.28 0.55
C ARG A 168 1.33 7.00 -0.72
N LEU A 169 2.55 6.51 -0.61
CA LEU A 169 3.36 6.11 -1.78
C LEU A 169 2.72 4.93 -2.52
N LEU A 170 2.24 3.91 -1.81
CA LEU A 170 1.52 2.78 -2.42
C LEU A 170 0.25 3.25 -3.14
N THR A 171 -0.57 4.06 -2.46
CA THR A 171 -1.77 4.66 -3.06
C THR A 171 -1.41 5.52 -4.27
N GLY A 172 -0.31 6.27 -4.17
CA GLY A 172 0.19 7.12 -5.24
C GLY A 172 0.66 6.31 -6.46
N LEU A 173 1.27 5.15 -6.24
CA LEU A 173 1.71 4.24 -7.30
C LEU A 173 0.50 3.65 -8.05
N ILE A 174 -0.57 3.29 -7.33
CA ILE A 174 -1.83 2.82 -7.93
C ILE A 174 -2.51 3.96 -8.71
N ALA A 175 -2.58 5.17 -8.14
CA ALA A 175 -3.15 6.33 -8.81
C ALA A 175 -2.37 6.72 -10.08
N ALA A 176 -1.04 6.53 -10.06
CA ALA A 176 -0.19 6.80 -11.22
C ALA A 176 -0.44 5.82 -12.37
N ALA A 177 -1.01 4.63 -12.13
CA ALA A 177 -1.38 3.71 -13.20
C ALA A 177 -2.45 4.29 -14.14
N TYR A 178 -3.40 5.03 -13.56
CA TYR A 178 -4.57 5.58 -14.23
C TYR A 178 -4.79 7.04 -13.79
N PRO A 179 -3.96 7.98 -14.28
CA PRO A 179 -3.95 9.36 -13.79
C PRO A 179 -5.29 10.08 -14.01
N GLY A 180 -6.01 9.76 -15.10
CA GLY A 180 -7.35 10.27 -15.38
C GLY A 180 -8.49 9.34 -14.96
N GLY A 181 -8.20 8.30 -14.16
CA GLY A 181 -9.14 7.23 -13.83
C GLY A 181 -9.19 6.11 -14.87
N ALA A 182 -9.99 5.09 -14.61
CA ALA A 182 -10.03 3.85 -15.40
C ALA A 182 -10.52 4.02 -16.85
N ALA A 183 -11.28 5.08 -17.13
CA ALA A 183 -11.76 5.40 -18.47
C ALA A 183 -10.72 6.17 -19.31
N ALA A 184 -9.68 6.69 -18.68
CA ALA A 184 -8.60 7.41 -19.37
C ALA A 184 -7.50 6.45 -19.83
N PRO A 185 -6.65 6.85 -20.79
CA PRO A 185 -5.50 6.07 -21.18
C PRO A 185 -4.62 5.71 -19.97
N PRO A 186 -4.14 4.45 -19.88
CA PRO A 186 -3.22 4.06 -18.81
C PRO A 186 -1.90 4.83 -18.94
N HIS A 187 -1.19 4.93 -17.83
CA HIS A 187 0.13 5.56 -17.83
C HIS A 187 1.12 4.83 -18.76
N PRO A 188 2.01 5.54 -19.48
CA PRO A 188 2.97 4.91 -20.41
C PRO A 188 3.85 3.84 -19.77
N SER A 189 4.12 3.96 -18.47
CA SER A 189 4.90 2.98 -17.69
C SER A 189 4.04 1.94 -16.95
N MET A 190 2.81 1.68 -17.37
CA MET A 190 1.89 0.80 -16.63
C MET A 190 2.45 -0.61 -16.37
N ARG A 191 3.13 -1.20 -17.37
CA ARG A 191 3.80 -2.51 -17.20
C ARG A 191 4.86 -2.47 -16.08
N MET A 192 5.59 -1.36 -15.96
CA MET A 192 6.56 -1.16 -14.90
C MET A 192 5.88 -1.02 -13.54
N ILE A 193 4.79 -0.25 -13.45
CA ILE A 193 4.01 -0.10 -12.20
C ILE A 193 3.53 -1.46 -11.69
N ARG A 194 2.95 -2.30 -12.57
CA ARG A 194 2.56 -3.67 -12.23
C ARG A 194 3.76 -4.49 -11.73
N ALA A 195 4.87 -4.47 -12.46
CA ALA A 195 6.08 -5.20 -12.10
C ALA A 195 6.66 -4.75 -10.75
N VAL A 196 6.64 -3.45 -10.46
CA VAL A 196 7.07 -2.86 -9.17
C VAL A 196 6.17 -3.36 -8.04
N ALA A 197 4.84 -3.25 -8.19
CA ALA A 197 3.89 -3.69 -7.17
C ALA A 197 4.06 -5.18 -6.83
N VAL A 198 4.19 -6.03 -7.86
CA VAL A 198 4.45 -7.47 -7.69
C VAL A 198 5.80 -7.71 -7.00
N SER A 199 6.85 -7.03 -7.44
CA SER A 199 8.21 -7.23 -6.91
C SER A 199 8.33 -6.81 -5.45
N LEU A 200 7.63 -5.72 -5.06
CA LEU A 200 7.52 -5.29 -3.67
C LEU A 200 6.81 -6.35 -2.82
N LEU A 201 5.68 -6.88 -3.28
CA LEU A 201 4.95 -7.95 -2.58
C LEU A 201 5.81 -9.21 -2.44
N VAL A 202 6.45 -9.67 -3.53
CA VAL A 202 7.32 -10.86 -3.52
C VAL A 202 8.49 -10.67 -2.55
N ARG A 203 9.09 -9.48 -2.53
CA ARG A 203 10.17 -9.18 -1.58
C ARG A 203 9.66 -9.27 -0.14
N ASP A 204 8.49 -8.69 0.13
CA ASP A 204 7.91 -8.68 1.47
C ASP A 204 7.54 -10.08 1.97
N VAL A 205 6.96 -10.92 1.10
CA VAL A 205 6.71 -12.35 1.38
C VAL A 205 8.02 -13.11 1.67
N LYS A 206 9.09 -12.83 0.92
CA LYS A 206 10.40 -13.47 1.13
C LYS A 206 11.06 -13.06 2.43
N LEU A 207 10.91 -11.80 2.84
CA LEU A 207 11.41 -11.30 4.12
C LEU A 207 10.55 -11.80 5.30
N THR A 208 9.27 -12.07 5.07
CA THR A 208 8.39 -12.65 6.09
C THR A 208 8.74 -14.11 6.33
N ALA A 209 9.04 -14.44 7.59
CA ALA A 209 9.30 -15.82 8.02
C ALA A 209 8.17 -16.76 7.58
N PRO A 210 8.45 -17.96 7.03
CA PRO A 210 7.42 -18.86 6.49
C PRO A 210 6.27 -19.14 7.47
N ALA A 211 6.58 -19.34 8.76
CA ALA A 211 5.58 -19.58 9.80
C ALA A 211 4.64 -18.39 10.05
N ALA A 212 5.11 -17.16 9.80
CA ALA A 212 4.34 -15.92 10.00
C ALA A 212 3.54 -15.50 8.76
N ARG A 213 3.85 -16.04 7.57
CA ARG A 213 3.14 -15.66 6.33
C ARG A 213 1.64 -15.89 6.43
N ARG A 214 1.23 -16.94 7.14
CA ARG A 214 -0.18 -17.24 7.33
C ARG A 214 -0.90 -16.14 8.11
N SER A 215 -0.39 -15.72 9.27
CA SER A 215 -1.01 -14.64 10.03
C SER A 215 -0.94 -13.29 9.29
N VAL A 216 0.11 -13.04 8.53
CA VAL A 216 0.32 -11.75 7.86
C VAL A 216 -0.48 -11.61 6.58
N PHE A 217 -0.52 -12.65 5.73
CA PHE A 217 -1.11 -12.57 4.39
C PHE A 217 -2.47 -13.28 4.27
N HIS A 218 -2.86 -14.10 5.27
CA HIS A 218 -4.09 -14.89 5.21
C HIS A 218 -5.28 -14.27 5.94
N GLU A 219 -5.08 -13.14 6.61
CA GLU A 219 -6.16 -12.34 7.15
C GLU A 219 -7.02 -11.73 6.04
N ASP A 220 -8.22 -11.28 6.40
CA ASP A 220 -9.07 -10.54 5.46
C ASP A 220 -8.38 -9.23 5.08
N LEU A 221 -8.16 -9.02 3.78
CA LEU A 221 -7.51 -7.82 3.25
C LEU A 221 -8.53 -6.68 3.01
N ARG A 222 -9.84 -6.94 3.16
CA ARG A 222 -10.88 -5.90 3.06
C ARG A 222 -10.79 -4.82 4.14
N PRO A 223 -10.56 -5.12 5.43
CA PRO A 223 -10.39 -4.08 6.45
C PRO A 223 -9.09 -3.29 6.31
N VAL A 224 -8.09 -3.85 5.62
CA VAL A 224 -6.79 -3.21 5.41
C VAL A 224 -6.98 -1.96 4.55
N ARG A 225 -6.80 -0.80 5.17
CA ARG A 225 -6.80 0.48 4.48
C ARG A 225 -5.36 0.86 4.17
N LEU A 226 -5.04 1.10 2.90
CA LEU A 226 -3.83 1.85 2.56
C LEU A 226 -3.96 3.21 3.23
N ALA A 227 -3.16 3.46 4.26
CA ALA A 227 -3.36 4.55 5.22
C ALA A 227 -3.82 5.85 4.54
N ARG A 228 -5.10 6.19 4.71
CA ARG A 228 -5.67 7.46 4.30
C ARG A 228 -5.36 8.44 5.44
N SER A 229 -4.63 9.50 5.10
CA SER A 229 -4.10 10.52 6.01
C SER A 229 -4.92 10.73 7.29
N GLY A 230 -4.30 10.55 8.47
CA GLY A 230 -4.69 11.25 9.70
C GLY A 230 -5.39 10.48 10.81
N SER A 231 -5.92 9.26 10.62
CA SER A 231 -6.51 8.54 11.76
C SER A 231 -5.45 7.76 12.52
N GLY A 232 -4.97 8.34 13.62
CA GLY A 232 -4.17 7.63 14.61
C GLY A 232 -4.87 6.35 15.07
N ALA A 233 -4.07 5.33 15.40
CA ALA A 233 -4.47 4.03 15.96
C ALA A 233 -4.75 2.84 15.01
N GLY A 234 -4.21 2.84 13.79
CA GLY A 234 -4.01 1.59 13.05
C GLY A 234 -2.58 1.08 13.24
N THR A 235 -2.40 -0.03 13.96
CA THR A 235 -1.12 -0.78 14.11
C THR A 235 -0.67 -1.47 12.83
N ASP A 236 -1.33 -1.21 11.72
CA ASP A 236 -1.10 -1.93 10.47
C ASP A 236 0.19 -1.40 9.84
N GLY A 237 1.23 -2.21 9.94
CA GLY A 237 2.52 -2.06 9.25
C GLY A 237 2.37 -1.70 7.77
N LEU A 238 3.42 -1.14 7.18
CA LEU A 238 3.52 -1.11 5.71
C LEU A 238 3.65 -2.56 5.17
N GLY A 239 4.04 -3.50 6.02
CA GLY A 239 4.19 -4.91 5.73
C GLY A 239 2.94 -5.58 5.17
N GLY A 240 3.20 -6.78 4.66
CA GLY A 240 2.32 -7.75 4.01
C GLY A 240 0.94 -7.30 3.56
N PRO A 241 -0.04 -7.16 4.48
CA PRO A 241 -1.41 -6.84 4.13
C PRO A 241 -1.55 -5.59 3.26
N ALA A 242 -0.79 -4.52 3.53
CA ALA A 242 -0.91 -3.28 2.76
C ALA A 242 -0.38 -3.44 1.32
N LEU A 243 0.74 -4.14 1.12
CA LEU A 243 1.25 -4.45 -0.22
C LEU A 243 0.31 -5.39 -0.99
N ALA A 244 -0.22 -6.42 -0.32
CA ALA A 244 -1.20 -7.31 -0.92
C ALA A 244 -2.47 -6.53 -1.32
N ARG A 245 -2.95 -5.64 -0.44
CA ARG A 245 -4.08 -4.75 -0.73
C ARG A 245 -3.80 -3.83 -1.93
N ALA A 246 -2.62 -3.24 -2.01
CA ALA A 246 -2.24 -2.36 -3.12
C ALA A 246 -2.22 -3.12 -4.47
N VAL A 247 -1.73 -4.36 -4.46
CA VAL A 247 -1.80 -5.26 -5.61
C VAL A 247 -3.25 -5.54 -6.02
N LEU A 248 -4.14 -5.81 -5.06
CA LEU A 248 -5.55 -6.04 -5.32
C LEU A 248 -6.28 -4.80 -5.85
N GLU A 249 -5.91 -3.60 -5.39
CA GLU A 249 -6.48 -2.34 -5.90
C GLU A 249 -5.99 -2.03 -7.32
N LEU A 250 -4.70 -2.30 -7.62
CA LEU A 250 -4.17 -2.20 -8.98
C LEU A 250 -4.88 -3.17 -9.93
N ALA A 251 -5.10 -4.41 -9.48
CA ALA A 251 -5.86 -5.42 -10.20
C ALA A 251 -7.30 -5.00 -10.52
N ALA A 252 -7.96 -4.37 -9.55
CA ALA A 252 -9.32 -3.85 -9.71
C ALA A 252 -9.34 -2.66 -10.69
N ALA A 253 -8.34 -1.76 -10.62
CA ALA A 253 -8.20 -0.66 -11.56
C ALA A 253 -7.95 -1.16 -12.99
N ASP A 254 -7.08 -2.15 -13.16
CA ASP A 254 -6.87 -2.82 -14.45
C ASP A 254 -8.16 -3.43 -15.01
N ALA A 255 -8.94 -4.10 -14.15
CA ALA A 255 -10.22 -4.69 -14.54
C ALA A 255 -11.22 -3.63 -15.00
N ALA A 256 -11.32 -2.52 -14.27
CA ALA A 256 -12.19 -1.40 -14.60
C ALA A 256 -11.77 -0.72 -15.91
N ALA A 257 -10.47 -0.69 -16.22
CA ALA A 257 -9.93 -0.17 -17.47
C ALA A 257 -10.02 -1.17 -18.65
N GLY A 258 -10.68 -2.32 -18.46
CA GLY A 258 -10.89 -3.30 -19.52
C GLY A 258 -9.65 -4.13 -19.89
N VAL A 259 -8.57 -4.07 -19.09
CA VAL A 259 -7.35 -4.84 -19.37
C VAL A 259 -7.67 -6.35 -19.33
N GLY A 260 -7.17 -7.11 -20.30
CA GLY A 260 -7.40 -8.55 -20.40
C GLY A 260 -6.82 -9.32 -19.21
N LEU A 261 -7.36 -10.50 -18.90
CA LEU A 261 -6.88 -11.30 -17.76
C LEU A 261 -5.38 -11.64 -17.87
N ASP A 262 -4.89 -11.95 -19.07
CA ASP A 262 -3.49 -12.34 -19.31
C ASP A 262 -2.50 -11.22 -19.01
N GLU A 263 -2.81 -10.01 -19.47
CA GLU A 263 -1.93 -8.86 -19.26
C GLU A 263 -1.90 -8.49 -17.78
N ARG A 264 -3.05 -8.53 -17.11
CA ARG A 264 -3.16 -8.28 -15.66
C ARG A 264 -2.40 -9.31 -14.83
N THR A 265 -2.32 -10.54 -15.33
CA THR A 265 -1.78 -11.67 -14.56
C THR A 265 -0.37 -12.10 -14.94
N ALA A 266 0.21 -11.49 -15.97
CA ALA A 266 1.53 -11.85 -16.51
C ALA A 266 2.65 -11.92 -15.46
N GLN A 267 2.62 -11.08 -14.42
CA GLN A 267 3.68 -11.03 -13.40
C GLN A 267 3.40 -11.93 -12.17
N TRP A 268 2.20 -12.51 -12.03
CA TRP A 268 1.81 -13.20 -10.78
C TRP A 268 2.47 -14.55 -10.56
N HIS A 269 3.01 -15.18 -11.59
CA HIS A 269 3.79 -16.42 -11.45
C HIS A 269 4.95 -16.25 -10.44
N LYS A 270 5.52 -15.03 -10.32
CA LYS A 270 6.56 -14.71 -9.34
C LYS A 270 6.06 -14.75 -7.89
N ALA A 271 4.82 -14.36 -7.66
CA ALA A 271 4.18 -14.43 -6.35
C ALA A 271 3.87 -15.88 -5.96
N ALA A 272 3.41 -16.70 -6.91
CA ALA A 272 3.14 -18.12 -6.66
C ALA A 272 4.38 -18.90 -6.19
N ALA A 273 5.56 -18.57 -6.73
CA ALA A 273 6.83 -19.15 -6.29
C ALA A 273 7.24 -18.73 -4.86
N ALA A 274 6.73 -17.59 -4.36
CA ALA A 274 7.02 -17.11 -3.01
C ALA A 274 5.99 -17.61 -1.99
N ASP A 275 4.71 -17.60 -2.36
CA ASP A 275 3.59 -18.10 -1.57
C ASP A 275 2.40 -18.47 -2.48
N GLY A 276 2.14 -19.78 -2.63
CA GLY A 276 1.11 -20.29 -3.53
C GLY A 276 -0.31 -19.92 -3.11
N TRP A 277 -0.58 -19.82 -1.81
CA TRP A 277 -1.92 -19.52 -1.31
C TRP A 277 -2.27 -18.03 -1.49
N LEU A 278 -1.31 -17.14 -1.22
CA LEU A 278 -1.48 -15.72 -1.50
C LEU A 278 -1.68 -15.48 -3.01
N ALA A 279 -0.94 -16.19 -3.85
CA ALA A 279 -1.14 -16.14 -5.30
C ALA A 279 -2.56 -16.58 -5.69
N ASP A 280 -3.08 -17.68 -5.13
CA ASP A 280 -4.44 -18.14 -5.38
C ASP A 280 -5.50 -17.10 -4.95
N ARG A 281 -5.30 -16.38 -3.84
CA ARG A 281 -6.20 -15.28 -3.44
C ARG A 281 -6.18 -14.09 -4.39
N ILE A 282 -4.98 -13.70 -4.84
CA ILE A 282 -4.83 -12.61 -5.80
C ILE A 282 -5.52 -13.00 -7.11
N TRP A 283 -5.33 -14.25 -7.57
CA TRP A 283 -6.06 -14.81 -8.71
C TRP A 283 -7.58 -14.72 -8.54
N ALA A 284 -8.11 -15.11 -7.38
CA ALA A 284 -9.55 -15.05 -7.14
C ALA A 284 -10.09 -13.63 -7.19
N ALA A 285 -9.32 -12.66 -6.69
CA ALA A 285 -9.71 -11.26 -6.77
C ALA A 285 -9.70 -10.74 -8.23
N HIS A 286 -8.71 -11.12 -9.05
CA HIS A 286 -8.71 -10.79 -10.48
C HIS A 286 -9.93 -11.36 -11.21
N LEU A 287 -10.29 -12.61 -10.91
CA LEU A 287 -11.45 -13.25 -11.50
C LEU A 287 -12.75 -12.56 -11.05
N ALA A 288 -12.89 -12.26 -9.76
CA ALA A 288 -14.06 -11.57 -9.21
C ALA A 288 -14.24 -10.14 -9.72
N ALA A 289 -13.14 -9.42 -9.99
CA ALA A 289 -13.18 -8.06 -10.52
C ALA A 289 -13.57 -8.01 -12.00
N GLY A 290 -13.41 -9.11 -12.76
CA GLY A 290 -13.56 -9.14 -14.20
C GLY A 290 -14.49 -10.24 -14.71
N VAL A 291 -15.65 -10.43 -14.08
CA VAL A 291 -16.64 -11.43 -14.50
C VAL A 291 -17.10 -11.13 -15.94
N PRO A 292 -16.88 -12.04 -16.90
CA PRO A 292 -17.35 -11.88 -18.27
C PRO A 292 -18.88 -11.66 -18.30
N GLY A 293 -19.36 -10.71 -19.10
CA GLY A 293 -20.81 -10.50 -19.31
C GLY A 293 -21.52 -9.52 -18.35
N ARG A 294 -20.88 -9.03 -17.29
CA ARG A 294 -21.52 -8.02 -16.40
C ARG A 294 -21.75 -6.65 -17.06
N CYS A 295 -21.07 -6.32 -18.15
CA CYS A 295 -21.23 -5.04 -18.86
C CYS A 295 -22.44 -4.98 -19.80
N LEU A 296 -23.24 -6.06 -19.93
CA LEU A 296 -24.34 -6.13 -20.91
C LEU A 296 -25.69 -5.65 -20.37
N HIS A 297 -25.84 -5.36 -19.07
CA HIS A 297 -27.13 -5.00 -18.48
C HIS A 297 -27.23 -3.62 -17.82
N ASP A 298 -26.11 -2.91 -17.61
CA ASP A 298 -26.11 -1.62 -16.90
C ASP A 298 -25.64 -0.41 -17.74
N ALA A 299 -25.33 -0.59 -19.03
CA ALA A 299 -24.99 0.54 -19.90
C ALA A 299 -26.26 1.15 -20.51
N PRO A 300 -26.57 2.45 -20.29
CA PRO A 300 -27.59 3.14 -21.07
C PRO A 300 -27.17 3.11 -22.54
N HIS A 301 -28.13 2.78 -23.41
CA HIS A 301 -27.98 2.63 -24.85
C HIS A 301 -27.56 3.94 -25.53
N ASP A 302 -26.28 4.30 -25.51
CA ASP A 302 -25.73 5.34 -26.37
C ASP A 302 -24.62 4.75 -27.24
N GLY A 303 -25.04 4.17 -28.38
CA GLY A 303 -24.37 4.16 -29.69
C GLY A 303 -22.95 3.65 -29.88
N ALA A 304 -22.14 3.44 -28.85
CA ALA A 304 -20.77 2.96 -29.00
C ALA A 304 -20.76 1.44 -29.21
N PRO A 305 -20.01 0.91 -30.19
CA PRO A 305 -19.87 -0.53 -30.37
C PRO A 305 -19.19 -1.10 -29.13
N VAL A 306 -19.97 -1.80 -28.30
CA VAL A 306 -19.46 -2.63 -27.22
C VAL A 306 -18.62 -3.72 -27.88
N THR A 307 -17.30 -3.61 -27.79
CA THR A 307 -16.42 -4.69 -28.20
C THR A 307 -16.67 -5.86 -27.26
N ALA A 308 -17.45 -6.83 -27.74
CA ALA A 308 -17.68 -8.07 -27.01
C ALA A 308 -16.32 -8.69 -26.67
N ARG A 309 -16.10 -9.02 -25.39
CA ARG A 309 -14.92 -9.81 -25.00
C ARG A 309 -14.91 -11.10 -25.80
N PRO A 310 -13.76 -11.54 -26.33
CA PRO A 310 -13.69 -12.76 -27.12
C PRO A 310 -14.17 -13.96 -26.28
N GLU A 311 -14.96 -14.85 -26.88
CA GLU A 311 -15.51 -16.05 -26.23
C GLU A 311 -14.42 -16.90 -25.55
N THR A 312 -13.22 -16.91 -26.12
CA THR A 312 -12.03 -17.59 -25.59
C THR A 312 -11.57 -17.05 -24.23
N GLU A 313 -11.68 -15.74 -23.96
CA GLU A 313 -11.36 -15.17 -22.65
C GLU A 313 -12.41 -15.60 -21.60
N THR A 314 -13.67 -15.72 -22.01
CA THR A 314 -14.77 -16.16 -21.14
C THR A 314 -14.60 -17.61 -20.72
N VAL A 315 -14.31 -18.51 -21.67
CA VAL A 315 -14.07 -19.94 -21.38
C VAL A 315 -12.89 -20.10 -20.42
N ARG A 316 -11.77 -19.43 -20.72
CA ARG A 316 -10.57 -19.47 -19.88
C ARG A 316 -10.81 -18.92 -18.48
N TRP A 317 -11.60 -17.85 -18.35
CA TRP A 317 -11.99 -17.33 -17.04
C TRP A 317 -12.72 -18.38 -16.21
N HIS A 318 -13.68 -19.12 -16.81
CA HIS A 318 -14.43 -20.15 -16.11
C HIS A 318 -13.54 -21.32 -15.70
N GLU A 319 -12.67 -21.81 -16.58
CA GLU A 319 -11.71 -22.88 -16.26
C GLU A 319 -10.82 -22.51 -15.07
N LEU A 320 -10.27 -21.29 -15.06
CA LEU A 320 -9.45 -20.80 -13.96
C LEU A 320 -10.26 -20.66 -12.66
N ALA A 321 -11.50 -20.16 -12.75
CA ALA A 321 -12.38 -20.04 -11.58
C ALA A 321 -12.71 -21.41 -10.98
N TYR A 322 -13.08 -22.39 -11.81
CA TYR A 322 -13.39 -23.74 -11.37
C TYR A 322 -12.19 -24.47 -10.78
N GLY A 323 -10.98 -24.25 -11.32
CA GLY A 323 -9.75 -24.80 -10.73
C GLY A 323 -9.31 -24.12 -9.42
N LEU A 324 -9.69 -22.87 -9.21
CA LEU A 324 -9.25 -22.06 -8.07
C LEU A 324 -10.16 -22.20 -6.85
N VAL A 325 -11.48 -22.25 -7.03
CA VAL A 325 -12.45 -22.33 -5.93
C VAL A 325 -12.19 -23.53 -5.02
N PRO A 326 -12.01 -24.77 -5.50
CA PRO A 326 -11.71 -25.92 -4.65
C PRO A 326 -10.40 -25.75 -3.88
N ARG A 327 -9.36 -25.17 -4.48
CA ARG A 327 -8.06 -24.94 -3.81
C ARG A 327 -8.17 -23.95 -2.65
N LEU A 328 -8.96 -22.89 -2.84
CA LEU A 328 -9.22 -21.91 -1.78
C LEU A 328 -10.09 -22.49 -0.65
N LEU A 329 -11.05 -23.36 -0.99
CA LEU A 329 -11.90 -24.05 -0.01
C LEU A 329 -11.19 -25.17 0.75
N ALA A 330 -10.23 -25.85 0.10
CA ALA A 330 -9.40 -26.88 0.70
C ALA A 330 -8.28 -26.32 1.61
N GLY A 331 -8.06 -25.00 1.58
CA GLY A 331 -7.13 -24.32 2.46
C GLY A 331 -7.52 -24.52 3.93
N PRO A 332 -6.56 -24.79 4.84
CA PRO A 332 -6.86 -25.04 6.24
C PRO A 332 -7.58 -23.83 6.88
N PRO A 333 -8.59 -24.06 7.75
CA PRO A 333 -9.38 -22.99 8.34
C PRO A 333 -8.49 -22.01 9.10
N VAL A 334 -8.77 -20.71 8.98
CA VAL A 334 -8.01 -19.64 9.65
C VAL A 334 -8.10 -19.85 11.17
N PRO A 335 -6.97 -20.06 11.87
CA PRO A 335 -6.99 -20.19 13.33
C PRO A 335 -7.46 -18.88 13.95
N GLY A 336 -8.44 -18.93 14.85
CA GLY A 336 -8.99 -17.75 15.53
C GLY A 336 -10.20 -17.11 14.85
N ALA A 337 -10.58 -17.55 13.65
CA ALA A 337 -11.93 -17.31 13.16
C ALA A 337 -12.89 -18.20 13.97
N GLY A 338 -13.37 -17.69 15.11
CA GLY A 338 -14.59 -18.21 15.72
C GLY A 338 -15.72 -18.25 14.67
N PRO A 339 -16.89 -18.85 14.96
CA PRO A 339 -18.04 -18.81 14.07
C PRO A 339 -18.55 -17.37 13.95
N SER A 340 -17.82 -16.55 13.19
CA SER A 340 -18.23 -15.24 12.75
C SER A 340 -19.42 -15.51 11.84
N ARG A 341 -20.59 -15.18 12.38
CA ARG A 341 -21.82 -15.00 11.60
C ARG A 341 -21.44 -14.20 10.35
N ARG A 342 -21.33 -14.89 9.21
CA ARG A 342 -21.07 -14.38 7.84
C ARG A 342 -19.62 -14.04 7.44
N GLY A 343 -18.63 -14.84 7.86
CA GLY A 343 -17.22 -14.69 7.42
C GLY A 343 -16.67 -15.78 6.48
N GLY A 344 -17.41 -16.87 6.24
CA GLY A 344 -17.01 -17.89 5.28
C GLY A 344 -17.28 -17.41 3.87
N VAL A 345 -16.22 -17.09 3.11
CA VAL A 345 -16.22 -16.98 1.65
C VAL A 345 -17.48 -16.32 1.09
N ALA A 346 -17.53 -14.98 1.11
CA ALA A 346 -18.43 -14.24 0.23
C ALA A 346 -17.95 -14.34 -1.24
N LEU A 347 -17.85 -15.57 -1.77
CA LEU A 347 -17.94 -15.83 -3.20
C LEU A 347 -19.45 -15.99 -3.47
N LEU A 348 -19.98 -15.13 -4.33
CA LEU A 348 -21.33 -15.21 -4.90
C LEU A 348 -22.50 -15.05 -3.90
N HIS A 349 -22.72 -13.84 -3.41
CA HIS A 349 -24.10 -13.38 -3.18
C HIS A 349 -24.49 -12.42 -4.30
N ALA A 350 -24.85 -13.00 -5.45
CA ALA A 350 -25.83 -12.37 -6.33
C ALA A 350 -27.18 -12.58 -5.65
N ARG A 351 -27.75 -11.49 -5.11
CA ARG A 351 -29.09 -11.52 -4.52
C ARG A 351 -30.08 -11.56 -5.70
N ASP A 352 -30.58 -12.75 -5.96
CA ASP A 352 -31.58 -13.02 -6.98
C ASP A 352 -32.92 -12.42 -6.53
N HIS A 353 -33.23 -11.22 -7.01
CA HIS A 353 -34.53 -10.59 -6.83
C HIS A 353 -35.36 -10.71 -8.11
N ARG A 354 -35.77 -11.94 -8.44
CA ARG A 354 -36.90 -12.19 -9.34
C ARG A 354 -37.75 -13.35 -8.82
N ARG A 355 -38.82 -13.00 -8.09
CA ARG A 355 -40.20 -13.52 -8.24
C ARG A 355 -41.02 -13.24 -6.97
N SER A 356 -41.79 -12.16 -7.00
CA SER A 356 -43.21 -12.24 -6.68
C SER A 356 -43.93 -11.13 -7.44
N GLY A 357 -44.55 -11.51 -8.55
CA GLY A 357 -45.61 -10.72 -9.15
C GLY A 357 -46.88 -10.92 -8.32
N GLY A 358 -47.60 -9.83 -8.04
CA GLY A 358 -48.83 -9.89 -7.25
C GLY A 358 -49.50 -8.53 -7.08
N ARG A 359 -50.09 -8.03 -8.18
CA ARG A 359 -51.23 -7.10 -8.32
C ARG A 359 -51.73 -6.34 -7.08
N GLY A 360 -51.88 -5.02 -7.21
CA GLY A 360 -52.79 -4.24 -6.37
C GLY A 360 -52.76 -2.74 -6.66
N ARG A 361 -53.78 -2.24 -7.36
CA ARG A 361 -54.07 -0.81 -7.62
C ARG A 361 -54.42 -0.05 -6.33
N ALA A 362 -54.04 1.24 -6.26
CA ALA A 362 -54.82 2.40 -5.79
C ALA A 362 -53.85 3.57 -5.51
N THR A 363 -53.74 4.58 -6.38
CA THR A 363 -54.40 5.91 -6.26
C THR A 363 -54.38 6.50 -4.85
N GLY A 364 -53.62 7.58 -4.63
CA GLY A 364 -53.84 8.50 -3.50
C GLY A 364 -52.58 9.13 -2.87
N ARG A 365 -52.12 10.25 -3.43
CA ARG A 365 -51.45 11.34 -2.68
C ARG A 365 -52.37 12.57 -2.80
N PRO A 366 -52.30 13.63 -1.98
CA PRO A 366 -51.40 13.86 -0.83
C PRO A 366 -52.10 14.43 0.43
N ALA A 367 -51.40 14.44 1.57
CA ALA A 367 -51.67 15.41 2.61
C ALA A 367 -50.35 15.90 3.24
N ARG A 368 -50.14 17.20 3.08
CA ARG A 368 -49.19 18.04 3.81
C ARG A 368 -49.72 18.21 5.24
N PHE A 369 -48.87 18.17 6.27
CA PHE A 369 -49.03 18.97 7.48
C PHE A 369 -47.70 19.05 8.28
N ARG A 370 -47.09 20.23 8.25
CA ARG A 370 -46.37 20.89 9.38
C ARG A 370 -47.22 22.14 9.66
N PRO A 371 -47.37 22.64 10.91
CA PRO A 371 -46.29 23.19 11.76
C PRO A 371 -46.52 22.79 13.25
N ALA A 372 -45.91 23.29 14.32
CA ALA A 372 -45.13 24.49 14.62
C ALA A 372 -44.25 24.23 15.87
N ALA A 373 -43.27 25.10 16.06
CA ALA A 373 -42.46 25.23 17.26
C ALA A 373 -43.26 25.81 18.44
N VAL A 374 -42.91 25.42 19.68
CA VAL A 374 -43.07 26.26 20.88
C VAL A 374 -41.86 26.06 21.79
N LEU A 375 -41.23 27.18 22.12
CA LEU A 375 -40.22 27.40 23.16
C LEU A 375 -40.79 27.21 24.57
N ARG A 376 -39.96 26.77 25.54
CA ARG A 376 -39.45 27.55 26.70
C ARG A 376 -39.20 26.69 27.95
N ALA A 377 -38.07 27.03 28.61
CA ALA A 377 -37.75 27.06 30.04
C ALA A 377 -37.97 25.77 30.87
N GLY A 378 -37.09 25.33 31.76
CA GLY A 378 -36.10 26.06 32.55
C GLY A 378 -36.47 25.93 34.04
N HIS A 379 -35.49 25.45 34.83
CA HIS A 379 -35.36 25.45 36.30
C HIS A 379 -35.92 24.25 37.11
N CYS A 380 -34.95 23.48 37.67
CA CYS A 380 -34.64 23.18 39.09
C CYS A 380 -35.79 23.06 40.12
N PRO A 381 -35.63 22.20 41.15
CA PRO A 381 -34.48 22.16 42.07
C PRO A 381 -33.37 21.19 41.69
#